data_AF-C0C232-F1
#
_entry.id   AF-C0C232-F1
#
_cell.length_a   1.000
_cell.length_b   1.000
_cell.length_c   1.000
_cell.angle_alpha   90.00
_cell.angle_beta   90.00
_cell.angle_gamma   90.00
#
_symmetry.space_group_name_H-M   'P 1'
#
loop_
_entity.id
_entity.type
_entity.pdbx_description
1 polymer ?
#
loop_
_entity_poly.entity_id
_entity_poly.type
_entity_poly.pdbx_seq_one_letter_code
_entity_poly.pdbx_strand_id
1 'polypeptide(L)'
;MIMYESNGLAVILLIYLLVLGVIGIAALAAYILQGVGMYTLGKNRGMKYPWLAFIPYARVYYQGELCGPLAFKDRRMDNPGIWLLVIPIASGVITGIFTAIVWGGVLVNIVRMADQAINSYYPFYNMFSGFGSGIMLLALLGLGLFTLAASAVQKTLTVLVNRQIYKRYTDGNYAVMHAVLGIFVPLYTAVYFFIIRNRE
;
A
#
# COMPACT_ATOMS: atom_id res chain seq x y z
N MET A 1 -16.99 -43.74 -7.73
CA MET A 1 -16.73 -42.55 -8.56
C MET A 1 -16.38 -41.29 -7.74
N ILE A 2 -16.63 -41.24 -6.43
CA ILE A 2 -16.36 -40.07 -5.55
C ILE A 2 -14.87 -39.95 -5.12
N MET A 3 -14.07 -41.02 -5.22
CA MET A 3 -12.66 -41.04 -4.77
C MET A 3 -11.67 -40.32 -5.70
N TYR A 4 -12.04 -39.94 -6.93
CA TYR A 4 -11.13 -39.25 -7.87
C TYR A 4 -11.18 -37.71 -7.75
N GLU A 5 -12.33 -37.14 -7.37
CA GLU A 5 -12.49 -35.68 -7.20
C GLU A 5 -11.77 -35.14 -5.97
N SER A 6 -11.71 -35.92 -4.88
CA SER A 6 -11.01 -35.55 -3.64
C SER A 6 -9.50 -35.36 -3.84
N ASN A 7 -8.87 -36.17 -4.70
CA ASN A 7 -7.43 -36.10 -4.96
C ASN A 7 -7.03 -34.86 -5.76
N GLY A 8 -7.87 -34.43 -6.71
CA GLY A 8 -7.61 -33.23 -7.51
C GLY A 8 -7.63 -31.95 -6.67
N LEU A 9 -8.64 -31.81 -5.80
CA LEU A 9 -8.73 -30.67 -4.87
C LEU A 9 -7.58 -30.66 -3.86
N ALA A 10 -7.18 -31.82 -3.35
CA ALA A 10 -6.03 -31.94 -2.45
C ALA A 10 -4.73 -31.51 -3.13
N VAL A 11 -4.48 -31.91 -4.38
CA VAL A 11 -3.31 -31.50 -5.15
C VAL A 11 -3.31 -29.99 -5.42
N ILE A 12 -4.45 -29.41 -5.81
CA ILE A 12 -4.58 -27.96 -6.01
C ILE A 12 -4.33 -27.19 -4.71
N LEU A 13 -4.88 -27.66 -3.59
CA LEU A 13 -4.66 -27.07 -2.27
C LEU A 13 -3.18 -27.14 -1.86
N LEU A 14 -2.52 -28.27 -2.09
CA LEU A 14 -1.09 -28.43 -1.80
C LEU A 14 -0.23 -27.49 -2.64
N ILE A 15 -0.51 -27.36 -3.94
CA ILE A 15 0.17 -26.39 -4.82
C ILE A 15 -0.05 -24.97 -4.33
N TYR A 16 -1.30 -24.62 -3.96
CA TYR A 16 -1.63 -23.30 -3.43
C TYR A 16 -0.86 -22.99 -2.14
N LEU A 17 -0.81 -23.92 -1.18
CA LEU A 17 -0.05 -23.76 0.07
C LEU A 17 1.46 -23.67 -0.18
N LEU A 18 1.98 -24.42 -1.14
CA LEU A 18 3.40 -24.36 -1.53
C LEU A 18 3.74 -22.98 -2.10
N VAL A 19 2.91 -22.46 -3.01
CA VAL A 19 3.07 -21.11 -3.59
C VAL A 19 3.00 -20.05 -2.48
N LEU A 20 2.01 -20.13 -1.58
CA LEU A 20 1.92 -19.22 -0.43
C LEU A 20 3.14 -19.32 0.49
N GLY A 21 3.65 -20.54 0.73
CA GLY A 21 4.84 -20.78 1.53
C GLY A 21 6.08 -20.12 0.93
N VAL A 22 6.30 -20.29 -0.38
CA VAL A 22 7.41 -19.66 -1.10
C VAL A 22 7.30 -18.13 -1.06
N ILE A 23 6.11 -17.58 -1.30
CA ILE A 23 5.87 -16.13 -1.22
C ILE A 23 6.11 -15.63 0.20
N GLY A 24 5.65 -16.36 1.22
CA GLY A 24 5.84 -16.01 2.63
C GLY A 24 7.32 -15.99 3.03
N ILE A 25 8.09 -17.01 2.63
CA ILE A 25 9.54 -17.07 2.87
C ILE A 25 10.24 -15.90 2.15
N ALA A 26 9.91 -15.64 0.88
CA ALA A 26 10.49 -14.54 0.12
C ALA A 26 10.16 -13.18 0.75
N ALA A 27 8.93 -12.98 1.22
CA ALA A 27 8.51 -11.76 1.91
C ALA A 27 9.26 -11.56 3.23
N LEU A 28 9.44 -12.62 4.03
CA LEU A 28 10.21 -12.57 5.27
C LEU A 28 11.70 -12.28 5.00
N ALA A 29 12.29 -12.93 4.00
CA ALA A 29 13.67 -12.68 3.59
C ALA A 29 13.85 -11.22 3.17
N ALA A 30 12.98 -10.68 2.32
CA ALA A 30 13.03 -9.27 1.95
C ALA A 30 12.80 -8.33 3.13
N TYR A 31 11.89 -8.68 4.05
CA TYR A 31 11.66 -7.88 5.25
C TYR A 31 12.93 -7.74 6.11
N ILE A 32 13.66 -8.84 6.29
CA ILE A 32 14.91 -8.87 7.05
C ILE A 32 16.03 -8.15 6.28
N LEU A 33 16.20 -8.44 4.99
CA LEU A 33 17.23 -7.82 4.14
C LEU A 33 17.09 -6.30 4.11
N GLN A 34 15.87 -5.80 3.91
CA GLN A 34 15.58 -4.38 3.92
C GLN A 34 15.88 -3.76 5.30
N GLY A 35 15.45 -4.43 6.38
CA GLY A 35 15.69 -3.99 7.75
C GLY A 35 17.19 -3.86 8.07
N VAL A 36 17.97 -4.89 7.74
CA VAL A 36 19.43 -4.89 7.90
C VAL A 36 20.09 -3.81 7.04
N GLY A 37 19.68 -3.68 5.77
CA GLY A 37 20.22 -2.67 4.86
C GLY A 37 20.04 -1.25 5.39
N MET A 38 18.82 -0.90 5.79
CA MET A 38 18.53 0.43 6.36
C MET A 38 19.15 0.63 7.75
N TYR A 39 19.21 -0.41 8.58
CA TYR A 39 19.86 -0.34 9.89
C TYR A 39 21.34 0.02 9.76
N THR A 40 22.07 -0.66 8.87
CA THR A 40 23.51 -0.40 8.67
C THR A 40 23.74 0.99 8.07
N LEU A 41 22.97 1.38 7.05
CA LEU A 41 23.03 2.76 6.50
C LEU A 41 22.78 3.81 7.60
N GLY A 42 21.80 3.53 8.45
CA GLY A 42 21.49 4.35 9.60
C GLY A 42 22.62 4.54 10.58
N LYS A 43 23.26 3.43 10.94
CA LYS A 43 24.38 3.39 11.87
C LYS A 43 25.58 4.15 11.31
N ASN A 44 25.90 3.96 10.03
CA ASN A 44 27.00 4.64 9.35
C ASN A 44 26.77 6.16 9.29
N ARG A 45 25.50 6.59 9.20
CA ARG A 45 25.10 8.01 9.24
C ARG A 45 24.96 8.62 10.64
N GLY A 46 25.27 7.88 11.70
CA GLY A 46 25.12 8.37 13.08
C GLY A 46 23.67 8.66 13.49
N MET A 47 22.68 8.01 12.86
CA MET A 47 21.27 8.17 13.20
C MET A 47 21.00 7.67 14.63
N LYS A 48 20.18 8.39 15.40
CA LYS A 48 19.91 8.08 16.81
C LYS A 48 19.22 6.73 17.04
N TYR A 49 18.33 6.33 16.12
CA TYR A 49 17.50 5.12 16.26
C TYR A 49 17.48 4.23 15.00
N PRO A 50 18.62 3.60 14.61
CA PRO A 50 18.67 2.78 13.39
C PRO A 50 17.80 1.52 13.45
N TRP A 51 17.51 1.04 14.65
CA TRP A 51 16.68 -0.14 14.90
C TRP A 51 15.22 0.03 14.45
N LEU A 52 14.75 1.27 14.25
CA LEU A 52 13.40 1.55 13.71
C LEU A 52 13.18 0.89 12.34
N ALA A 53 14.26 0.58 11.61
CA ALA A 53 14.22 -0.20 10.38
C ALA A 53 13.55 -1.59 10.53
N PHE A 54 13.37 -2.13 11.74
CA PHE A 54 12.75 -3.44 11.97
C PHE A 54 11.27 -3.40 12.40
N ILE A 55 10.68 -2.21 12.58
CA ILE A 55 9.25 -2.06 12.91
C ILE A 55 8.50 -1.60 11.66
N PRO A 56 7.39 -2.23 11.22
CA PRO A 56 6.76 -1.92 9.94
C PRO A 56 6.43 -0.43 9.71
N TYR A 57 5.70 0.21 10.63
CA TYR A 57 5.33 1.63 10.48
C TYR A 57 6.51 2.57 10.76
N ALA A 58 7.32 2.26 11.78
CA ALA A 58 8.48 3.08 12.10
C ALA A 58 9.57 3.00 11.03
N ARG A 59 9.64 1.89 10.28
CA ARG A 59 10.52 1.70 9.12
C ARG A 59 10.22 2.69 8.02
N VAL A 60 8.94 2.91 7.71
CA VAL A 60 8.52 3.86 6.67
C VAL A 60 8.90 5.28 7.08
N TYR A 61 8.67 5.64 8.35
CA TYR A 61 9.16 6.89 8.93
C TYR A 61 10.68 7.02 8.84
N TYR A 62 11.39 5.97 9.27
CA TYR A 62 12.83 5.91 9.32
C TYR A 62 13.49 6.01 7.94
N GLN A 63 12.87 5.39 6.93
CA GLN A 63 13.27 5.51 5.54
C GLN A 63 13.19 6.97 5.05
N GLY A 64 12.18 7.71 5.49
CA GLY A 64 12.12 9.15 5.24
C GLY A 64 13.15 9.94 6.04
N GLU A 65 13.44 9.59 7.29
CA GLU A 65 14.55 10.23 8.02
C GLU A 65 15.91 9.99 7.34
N LEU A 66 16.16 8.78 6.83
CA LEU A 66 17.35 8.45 6.04
C LEU A 66 17.46 9.32 4.77
N CYS A 67 16.34 9.78 4.21
CA CYS A 67 16.35 10.70 3.06
C CYS A 67 17.01 12.05 3.41
N GLY A 68 16.72 12.55 4.61
CA GLY A 68 16.89 13.97 4.95
C GLY A 68 15.84 14.85 4.26
N PRO A 69 15.96 16.19 4.35
CA PRO A 69 15.00 17.12 3.76
C PRO A 69 14.95 16.98 2.23
N LEU A 70 13.73 16.93 1.69
CA LEU A 70 13.46 16.85 0.25
C LEU A 70 13.35 18.25 -0.32
N ALA A 71 14.37 18.68 -1.06
CA ALA A 71 14.35 19.97 -1.75
C ALA A 71 13.70 19.82 -3.13
N PHE A 72 12.55 20.46 -3.30
CA PHE A 72 11.98 20.79 -4.59
C PHE A 72 12.48 22.18 -4.99
N LYS A 73 12.48 22.48 -6.31
CA LYS A 73 13.04 23.71 -6.89
C LYS A 73 12.79 24.96 -6.02
N ASP A 74 11.53 25.23 -5.68
CA ASP A 74 11.12 26.42 -4.92
C ASP A 74 10.51 26.09 -3.53
N ARG A 75 10.46 24.82 -3.14
CA ARG A 75 9.80 24.35 -1.90
C ARG A 75 10.68 23.29 -1.23
N ARG A 76 10.82 23.33 0.09
CA ARG A 76 11.48 22.25 0.84
C ARG A 76 10.44 21.51 1.66
N MET A 77 10.50 20.18 1.62
CA MET A 77 9.73 19.33 2.50
C MET A 77 10.65 18.82 3.59
N ASP A 78 10.51 19.44 4.76
CA ASP A 78 11.20 19.03 5.96
C ASP A 78 10.53 17.75 6.49
N ASN A 79 11.35 16.79 6.94
CA ASN A 79 10.92 15.52 7.53
C ASN A 79 9.97 14.68 6.67
N PRO A 80 10.42 14.19 5.49
CA PRO A 80 9.59 13.35 4.62
C PRO A 80 9.10 12.04 5.27
N GLY A 81 9.75 11.56 6.33
CA GLY A 81 9.32 10.39 7.10
C GLY A 81 7.94 10.56 7.72
N ILE A 82 7.59 11.76 8.18
CA ILE A 82 6.25 12.04 8.73
C ILE A 82 5.22 11.97 7.61
N TRP A 83 5.48 12.60 6.47
CA TRP A 83 4.56 12.62 5.33
C TRP A 83 4.32 11.22 4.74
N LEU A 84 5.35 10.37 4.69
CA LEU A 84 5.20 8.98 4.27
C LEU A 84 4.26 8.17 5.18
N LEU A 85 4.12 8.57 6.46
CA LEU A 85 3.25 7.91 7.43
C LEU A 85 1.86 8.55 7.49
N VAL A 86 1.78 9.89 7.40
CA VAL A 86 0.52 10.65 7.49
C VAL A 86 -0.37 10.42 6.27
N ILE A 87 0.19 10.42 5.05
CA ILE A 87 -0.60 10.26 3.81
C ILE A 87 -1.41 8.95 3.80
N PRO A 88 -0.83 7.76 4.05
CA PRO A 88 -1.60 6.52 4.06
C PRO A 88 -2.60 6.44 5.21
N ILE A 89 -2.28 6.99 6.38
CA ILE A 89 -3.23 7.02 7.51
C ILE A 89 -4.42 7.93 7.20
N ALA A 90 -4.17 9.16 6.74
CA ALA A 90 -5.22 10.11 6.40
C ALA A 90 -6.10 9.59 5.26
N SER A 91 -5.50 9.10 4.17
CA SER A 91 -6.25 8.50 3.07
C SER A 91 -7.00 7.23 3.48
N GLY A 92 -6.43 6.41 4.37
CA GLY A 92 -7.08 5.24 4.95
C GLY A 92 -8.30 5.58 5.80
N VAL A 93 -8.21 6.60 6.66
CA VAL A 93 -9.34 7.09 7.46
C VAL A 93 -10.45 7.64 6.57
N ILE A 94 -10.10 8.50 5.60
CA ILE A 94 -11.08 9.06 4.65
C ILE A 94 -11.78 7.94 3.89
N THR A 95 -10.99 7.02 3.31
CA THR A 95 -11.52 5.88 2.56
C THR A 95 -12.38 5.00 3.46
N GLY A 96 -11.96 4.71 4.69
CA GLY A 96 -12.70 3.89 5.65
C GLY A 96 -14.06 4.47 6.00
N ILE A 97 -14.13 5.78 6.31
CA ILE A 97 -15.39 6.48 6.59
C ILE A 97 -16.32 6.43 5.37
N PHE A 98 -15.81 6.79 4.19
CA PHE A 98 -16.61 6.74 2.96
C PHE A 98 -17.09 5.33 2.63
N THR A 99 -16.23 4.33 2.81
CA THR A 99 -16.55 2.92 2.57
C THR A 99 -17.66 2.47 3.53
N ALA A 100 -17.59 2.83 4.81
CA ALA A 100 -18.63 2.51 5.78
C ALA A 100 -19.98 3.15 5.41
N ILE A 101 -19.98 4.41 4.96
CA ILE A 101 -21.19 5.10 4.50
C ILE A 101 -21.78 4.42 3.27
N VAL A 102 -20.93 4.11 2.27
CA VAL A 102 -21.38 3.47 1.02
C VAL A 102 -21.94 2.07 1.30
N TRP A 103 -21.23 1.23 2.06
CA TRP A 103 -21.73 -0.11 2.38
C TRP A 103 -22.95 -0.08 3.32
N GLY A 104 -23.03 0.89 4.23
CA GLY A 104 -24.26 1.13 5.00
C GLY A 104 -25.44 1.47 4.09
N GLY A 105 -25.22 2.34 3.10
CA GLY A 105 -26.20 2.65 2.05
C GLY A 105 -26.59 1.43 1.22
N VAL A 106 -25.64 0.58 0.82
CA VAL A 106 -25.89 -0.69 0.12
C VAL A 106 -26.81 -1.58 0.95
N LEU A 107 -26.49 -1.79 2.23
CA LEU A 107 -27.27 -2.64 3.11
C LEU A 107 -28.72 -2.16 3.26
N VAL A 108 -28.93 -0.85 3.44
CA VAL A 108 -30.29 -0.28 3.52
C VAL A 108 -31.08 -0.52 2.23
N ASN A 109 -30.42 -0.39 1.06
CA ASN A 109 -31.05 -0.68 -0.23
C ASN A 109 -31.41 -2.17 -0.36
N ILE A 110 -30.53 -3.09 0.03
CA ILE A 110 -30.81 -4.54 0.00
C ILE A 110 -32.03 -4.88 0.87
N VAL A 111 -32.11 -4.31 2.08
CA VAL A 111 -33.25 -4.54 2.99
C VAL A 111 -34.54 -3.98 2.41
N ARG A 112 -34.51 -2.78 1.81
CA ARG A 112 -35.68 -2.20 1.12
C ARG A 112 -36.13 -3.05 -0.08
N MET A 113 -35.19 -3.59 -0.86
CA MET A 113 -35.51 -4.49 -1.97
C MET A 113 -36.12 -5.81 -1.49
N ALA A 114 -35.65 -6.34 -0.35
CA ALA A 114 -36.22 -7.53 0.27
C ALA A 114 -37.65 -7.28 0.78
N ASP A 115 -37.91 -6.14 1.42
CA ASP A 115 -39.26 -5.73 1.85
C ASP A 115 -40.21 -5.50 0.65
N GLN A 116 -39.69 -4.91 -0.43
CA GLN A 116 -40.42 -4.72 -1.69
C GLN A 116 -40.87 -6.04 -2.34
N ALA A 117 -40.02 -7.07 -2.32
CA ALA A 117 -40.35 -8.39 -2.85
C ALA A 117 -41.51 -9.05 -2.08
N ILE A 118 -41.75 -8.62 -0.83
CA ILE A 118 -42.77 -9.19 0.07
C ILE A 118 -44.08 -8.37 0.04
N ASN A 119 -44.02 -7.04 0.01
CA ASN A 119 -45.19 -6.18 0.27
C ASN A 119 -45.75 -5.40 -0.95
N SER A 120 -45.22 -5.62 -2.16
CA SER A 120 -45.71 -5.14 -3.48
C SER A 120 -46.12 -3.66 -3.64
N TYR A 121 -45.84 -2.77 -2.69
CA TYR A 121 -46.21 -1.35 -2.79
C TYR A 121 -45.01 -0.42 -2.63
N TYR A 122 -44.39 -0.06 -3.75
CA TYR A 122 -43.61 1.18 -3.83
C TYR A 122 -43.70 1.77 -5.25
N PRO A 123 -44.21 3.02 -5.40
CA PRO A 123 -44.16 3.70 -6.70
C PRO A 123 -42.71 3.94 -7.13
N PHE A 124 -42.44 3.94 -8.43
CA PHE A 124 -41.11 4.01 -9.06
C PHE A 124 -40.18 5.10 -8.49
N TYR A 125 -40.71 6.24 -8.03
CA TYR A 125 -39.91 7.31 -7.39
C TYR A 125 -39.33 6.92 -6.02
N ASN A 126 -39.89 5.90 -5.35
CA ASN A 126 -39.41 5.38 -4.08
C ASN A 126 -38.37 4.25 -4.22
N MET A 127 -38.21 3.65 -5.41
CA MET A 127 -36.97 2.89 -5.73
C MET A 127 -35.73 3.82 -5.71
N PHE A 128 -35.95 5.13 -5.81
CA PHE A 128 -34.92 6.16 -5.82
C PHE A 128 -34.94 7.08 -4.57
N SER A 129 -35.80 6.84 -3.57
CA SER A 129 -35.96 7.72 -2.38
C SER A 129 -34.91 7.49 -1.28
N GLY A 130 -33.65 7.27 -1.69
CA GLY A 130 -32.45 7.18 -0.83
C GLY A 130 -31.19 7.54 -1.65
N PHE A 131 -30.02 7.05 -1.24
CA PHE A 131 -28.85 6.94 -2.15
C PHE A 131 -29.25 6.07 -3.35
N GLY A 132 -29.90 6.65 -4.36
CA GLY A 132 -30.37 5.94 -5.55
C GLY A 132 -29.20 5.22 -6.23
N SER A 133 -29.48 4.10 -6.90
CA SER A 133 -28.48 3.24 -7.55
C SER A 133 -27.45 4.02 -8.39
N GLY A 134 -27.86 5.11 -9.05
CA GLY A 134 -26.96 6.02 -9.76
C GLY A 134 -25.99 6.81 -8.87
N ILE A 135 -26.46 7.39 -7.75
CA ILE A 135 -25.62 8.13 -6.80
C ILE A 135 -24.62 7.20 -6.13
N MET A 136 -25.02 5.95 -5.84
CA MET A 136 -24.13 4.98 -5.20
C MET A 136 -23.04 4.48 -6.15
N LEU A 137 -23.35 4.28 -7.44
CA LEU A 137 -22.34 4.00 -8.46
C LEU A 137 -21.36 5.17 -8.61
N LEU A 138 -21.85 6.41 -8.63
CA LEU A 138 -20.98 7.59 -8.67
C LEU A 138 -20.09 7.70 -7.41
N ALA A 139 -20.63 7.38 -6.23
CA ALA A 139 -19.86 7.35 -4.98
C ALA A 139 -18.76 6.27 -4.99
N LEU A 140 -19.06 5.07 -5.50
CA LEU A 140 -18.09 3.99 -5.66
C LEU A 140 -16.99 4.35 -6.67
N LEU A 141 -17.37 4.94 -7.81
CA LEU A 141 -16.41 5.43 -8.80
C LEU A 141 -15.54 6.55 -8.22
N GLY A 142 -16.14 7.53 -7.53
CA GLY A 142 -15.41 8.61 -6.86
C GLY A 142 -14.43 8.08 -5.81
N LEU A 143 -14.84 7.10 -5.01
CA LEU A 143 -13.98 6.44 -4.03
C LEU A 143 -12.85 5.65 -4.69
N GLY A 144 -13.14 4.95 -5.78
CA GLY A 144 -12.14 4.24 -6.58
C GLY A 144 -11.08 5.18 -7.17
N LEU A 145 -11.50 6.33 -7.71
CA LEU A 145 -10.59 7.35 -8.22
C LEU A 145 -9.78 7.99 -7.11
N PHE A 146 -10.39 8.28 -5.96
CA PHE A 146 -9.70 8.84 -4.80
C PHE A 146 -8.62 7.89 -4.26
N THR A 147 -8.94 6.62 -4.07
CA THR A 147 -7.98 5.61 -3.57
C THR A 147 -6.84 5.39 -4.55
N LEU A 148 -7.15 5.38 -5.86
CA LEU A 148 -6.14 5.31 -6.91
C LEU A 148 -5.21 6.53 -6.86
N ALA A 149 -5.76 7.75 -6.77
CA ALA A 149 -4.97 8.98 -6.66
C ALA A 149 -4.11 9.00 -5.39
N ALA A 150 -4.69 8.64 -4.23
CA ALA A 150 -3.96 8.57 -2.96
C ALA A 150 -2.79 7.56 -3.02
N SER A 151 -3.02 6.39 -3.61
CA SER A 151 -1.98 5.38 -3.79
C SER A 151 -0.86 5.85 -4.73
N ALA A 152 -1.20 6.60 -5.78
CA ALA A 152 -0.24 7.17 -6.71
C ALA A 152 0.63 8.23 -6.03
N VAL A 153 0.03 9.11 -5.21
CA VAL A 153 0.77 10.10 -4.42
C VAL A 153 1.73 9.42 -3.45
N GLN A 154 1.28 8.39 -2.72
CA GLN A 154 2.13 7.66 -1.77
C GLN A 154 3.31 6.97 -2.45
N LYS A 155 3.07 6.27 -3.58
CA LYS A 155 4.13 5.61 -4.35
C LYS A 155 5.12 6.63 -4.90
N THR A 156 4.64 7.75 -5.44
CA THR A 156 5.48 8.83 -5.97
C THR A 156 6.38 9.40 -4.88
N LEU A 157 5.83 9.70 -3.70
CA LEU A 157 6.63 10.20 -2.58
C LEU A 157 7.70 9.20 -2.15
N THR A 158 7.35 7.91 -2.10
CA THR A 158 8.30 6.82 -1.78
C THR A 158 9.44 6.74 -2.80
N VAL A 159 9.14 6.91 -4.10
CA VAL A 159 10.16 6.96 -5.16
C VAL A 159 11.08 8.14 -4.98
N LEU A 160 10.54 9.32 -4.67
CA LEU A 160 11.36 10.52 -4.46
C LEU A 160 12.30 10.35 -3.26
N VAL A 161 11.79 9.78 -2.18
CA VAL A 161 12.60 9.42 -0.99
C VAL A 161 13.71 8.43 -1.35
N ASN A 162 13.36 7.34 -2.02
CA ASN A 162 14.34 6.33 -2.45
C ASN A 162 15.38 6.90 -3.39
N ARG A 163 14.95 7.68 -4.39
CA ARG A 163 15.84 8.35 -5.34
C ARG A 163 16.86 9.21 -4.61
N GLN A 164 16.45 10.00 -3.63
CA GLN A 164 17.36 10.88 -2.90
C GLN A 164 18.33 10.10 -2.01
N ILE A 165 17.91 8.97 -1.42
CA ILE A 165 18.82 8.08 -0.71
C ILE A 165 19.82 7.46 -1.70
N TYR A 166 19.36 6.98 -2.86
CA TYR A 166 20.17 6.28 -3.85
C TYR A 166 21.15 7.20 -4.57
N LYS A 167 20.80 8.47 -4.82
CA LYS A 167 21.67 9.47 -5.44
C LYS A 167 22.98 9.69 -4.67
N ARG A 168 23.07 9.27 -3.40
CA ARG A 168 24.31 9.31 -2.62
C ARG A 168 25.28 8.18 -2.96
N TYR A 169 24.83 7.12 -3.62
CA TYR A 169 25.61 5.89 -3.90
C TYR A 169 25.72 5.52 -5.37
N THR A 170 25.01 6.24 -6.25
CA THR A 170 25.01 6.02 -7.69
C THR A 170 24.69 7.32 -8.40
N ASP A 171 24.96 7.38 -9.72
CA ASP A 171 24.70 8.57 -10.51
C ASP A 171 23.20 8.92 -10.56
N GLY A 172 22.90 10.19 -10.80
CA GLY A 172 21.54 10.72 -10.72
C GLY A 172 20.50 9.99 -11.58
N ASN A 173 20.89 9.50 -12.77
CA ASN A 173 19.99 8.76 -13.67
C ASN A 173 19.75 7.32 -13.18
N TYR A 174 20.79 6.62 -12.74
CA TYR A 174 20.65 5.26 -12.19
C TYR A 174 19.89 5.25 -10.86
N ALA A 175 20.01 6.31 -10.05
CA ALA A 175 19.23 6.47 -8.83
C ALA A 175 17.70 6.51 -9.09
N VAL A 176 17.27 7.18 -10.17
CA VAL A 176 15.86 7.21 -10.59
C VAL A 176 15.41 5.83 -11.02
N MET A 177 16.20 5.16 -11.87
CA MET A 177 15.88 3.82 -12.35
C MET A 177 15.69 2.84 -11.18
N HIS A 178 16.62 2.80 -10.23
CA HIS A 178 16.51 1.94 -9.05
C HIS A 178 15.29 2.28 -8.17
N ALA A 179 14.96 3.57 -8.02
CA ALA A 179 13.79 3.98 -7.25
C ALA A 179 12.46 3.57 -7.92
N VAL A 180 12.38 3.67 -9.25
CA VAL A 180 11.20 3.27 -10.03
C VAL A 180 11.06 1.75 -10.10
N LEU A 181 12.18 1.02 -10.30
CA LEU A 181 12.19 -0.45 -10.27
C LEU A 181 11.66 -1.01 -8.95
N GLY A 182 11.91 -0.31 -7.84
CA GLY A 182 11.38 -0.65 -6.52
C GLY A 182 9.84 -0.64 -6.42
N ILE A 183 9.12 0.03 -7.34
CA ILE A 183 7.65 -0.01 -7.40
C ILE A 183 7.15 -1.26 -8.13
N PHE A 184 7.81 -1.62 -9.23
CA PHE A 184 7.33 -2.64 -10.17
C PHE A 184 7.82 -4.04 -9.82
N VAL A 185 9.01 -4.15 -9.24
CA VAL A 185 9.64 -5.42 -8.89
C VAL A 185 9.56 -5.59 -7.38
N PRO A 186 8.68 -6.49 -6.88
CA PRO A 186 8.68 -6.87 -5.49
C PRO A 186 10.08 -7.33 -5.07
N LEU A 187 10.48 -7.09 -3.82
CA LEU A 187 11.80 -7.42 -3.25
C LEU A 187 12.98 -6.55 -3.74
N TYR A 188 12.87 -5.83 -4.87
CA TYR A 188 13.98 -5.03 -5.40
C TYR A 188 14.53 -4.02 -4.40
N THR A 189 13.63 -3.26 -3.77
CA THR A 189 13.97 -2.26 -2.75
C THR A 189 14.75 -2.89 -1.60
N ALA A 190 14.34 -4.08 -1.14
CA ALA A 190 14.99 -4.80 -0.04
C ALA A 190 16.42 -5.22 -0.41
N VAL A 191 16.58 -5.83 -1.58
CA VAL A 191 17.88 -6.27 -2.09
C VAL A 191 18.80 -5.08 -2.33
N TYR A 192 18.31 -4.01 -2.95
CA TYR A 192 19.12 -2.84 -3.24
C TYR A 192 19.60 -2.13 -1.97
N PHE A 193 18.73 -1.93 -0.97
CA PHE A 193 19.14 -1.41 0.34
C PHE A 193 20.21 -2.27 1.01
N PHE A 194 20.11 -3.59 0.88
CA PHE A 194 21.12 -4.51 1.40
C PHE A 194 22.46 -4.39 0.67
N ILE A 195 22.45 -4.22 -0.66
CA ILE A 195 23.67 -4.08 -1.47
C ILE A 195 24.42 -2.79 -1.14
N ILE A 196 23.70 -1.66 -1.02
CA ILE A 196 24.33 -0.35 -0.80
C ILE A 196 24.74 -0.10 0.65
N ARG A 197 24.41 -1.00 1.58
CA ARG A 197 24.53 -0.77 3.03
C ARG A 197 25.94 -0.42 3.54
N ASN A 198 26.97 -0.89 2.83
CA ASN A 198 28.40 -0.70 3.19
C ASN A 198 29.12 0.19 2.16
N ARG A 199 28.39 0.98 1.35
CA ARG A 199 28.98 1.88 0.36
C ARG A 199 29.18 3.32 0.88
N GLU A 200 29.06 3.52 2.19
CA GLU A 200 29.56 4.71 2.91
C GLU A 200 30.93 4.40 3.49
#